data_AF-A0A066RQI2-F1
#
_entry.id   AF-A0A066RQI2-F1
#
_cell.length_a   1.000
_cell.length_b   1.000
_cell.length_c   1.000
_cell.angle_alpha   90.00
_cell.angle_beta   90.00
_cell.angle_gamma   90.00
#
_symmetry.space_group_name_H-M   'P 1'
#
loop_
_entity.id
_entity.type
_entity.pdbx_description
1 polymer ?
#
loop_
_entity_poly.entity_id
_entity_poly.type
_entity_poly.pdbx_seq_one_letter_code
_entity_poly.pdbx_strand_id
1 'polypeptide(L)'
;MSHQTVFEHYFTEQEEKHLFKTIKSTDCIYAKRDYYWMLLMRETAVRLGVLAGPDPKKANKYHLPMRGLSVLDAELSLDEGYLVFDSANTKGQKKHPVSLNRSATEALRELLRIHREMSEGWDWDTPREERPLFLSRNRQHMSRRSFQHRFKLWCRAAEVPEGTPHWLRHCWAKRYLERATSPDALRRVQAVLGHSDIKTTAIYTRPDKESLASAMREASTCFH
;
A
#
# COMPACT_ATOMS: atom_id res chain seq x y z
N MET A 1 20.17 -5.50 22.07
CA MET A 1 20.16 -6.08 20.71
C MET A 1 19.86 -4.93 19.75
N SER A 2 20.79 -4.60 18.86
CA SER A 2 20.65 -3.43 17.98
C SER A 2 19.46 -3.60 17.04
N HIS A 3 18.76 -2.50 16.72
CA HIS A 3 17.61 -2.50 15.80
C HIS A 3 17.95 -2.97 14.36
N GLN A 4 19.24 -3.17 14.04
CA GLN A 4 19.71 -3.59 12.72
C GLN A 4 19.30 -5.02 12.34
N THR A 5 19.25 -5.97 13.28
CA THR A 5 19.03 -7.40 12.95
C THR A 5 17.58 -7.74 12.56
N VAL A 6 16.61 -6.87 12.84
CA VAL A 6 15.18 -7.13 12.53
C VAL A 6 14.85 -6.88 11.06
N PHE A 7 15.70 -6.17 10.33
CA PHE A 7 15.41 -5.72 8.96
C PHE A 7 16.37 -6.22 7.88
N GLU A 8 17.24 -7.19 8.18
CA GLU A 8 18.19 -7.77 7.21
C GLU A 8 17.52 -8.45 6.01
N HIS A 9 16.23 -8.79 6.13
CA HIS A 9 15.45 -9.47 5.09
C HIS A 9 14.58 -8.53 4.25
N TYR A 10 14.78 -7.21 4.28
CA TYR A 10 14.04 -6.24 3.46
C TYR A 10 14.99 -5.38 2.62
N PHE A 11 14.45 -4.69 1.62
CA PHE A 11 15.24 -3.79 0.79
C PHE A 11 15.98 -2.73 1.60
N THR A 12 17.21 -2.49 1.19
CA THR A 12 17.95 -1.25 1.45
C THR A 12 17.29 -0.08 0.75
N GLU A 13 17.60 1.15 1.18
CA GLU A 13 17.08 2.36 0.51
C GLU A 13 17.55 2.43 -0.97
N GLN A 14 18.74 1.92 -1.28
CA GLN A 14 19.26 1.89 -2.65
C GLN A 14 18.49 0.90 -3.52
N GLU A 15 18.22 -0.32 -3.03
CA GLU A 15 17.42 -1.32 -3.74
C GLU A 15 15.97 -0.84 -3.95
N GLU A 16 15.34 -0.23 -2.94
CA GLU A 16 14.00 0.36 -3.08
C GLU A 16 14.00 1.45 -4.16
N LYS A 17 14.96 2.38 -4.11
CA LYS A 17 15.10 3.45 -5.13
C LYS A 17 15.30 2.88 -6.52
N HIS A 18 16.15 1.86 -6.65
CA HIS A 18 16.41 1.23 -7.93
C HIS A 18 15.17 0.53 -8.49
N LEU A 19 14.43 -0.20 -7.65
CA LEU A 19 13.15 -0.81 -7.99
C LEU A 19 12.16 0.23 -8.54
N PHE A 20 11.91 1.32 -7.82
CA PHE A 20 10.98 2.37 -8.27
C PHE A 20 11.47 3.08 -9.54
N LYS A 21 12.78 3.29 -9.69
CA LYS A 21 13.37 3.89 -10.89
C LYS A 21 13.14 3.01 -12.11
N THR A 22 13.39 1.70 -12.01
CA THR A 22 13.20 0.73 -13.10
C THR A 22 11.74 0.65 -13.55
N ILE A 23 10.79 0.68 -12.62
CA ILE A 23 9.36 0.69 -12.96
C ILE A 23 9.02 2.00 -13.67
N LYS A 24 9.47 3.15 -13.14
CA LYS A 24 9.19 4.49 -13.69
C LYS A 24 9.77 4.68 -15.10
N SER A 25 10.91 4.07 -15.41
CA SER A 25 11.54 4.14 -16.74
C SER A 25 10.88 3.23 -17.77
N THR A 26 9.98 2.34 -17.37
CA THR A 26 9.29 1.44 -18.29
C THR A 26 8.03 2.11 -18.85
N ASP A 27 8.02 2.46 -20.13
CA ASP A 27 6.86 3.11 -20.76
C ASP A 27 5.79 2.09 -21.17
N CYS A 28 5.00 1.65 -20.20
CA CYS A 28 3.74 0.98 -20.49
C CYS A 28 2.70 1.27 -19.39
N ILE A 29 1.42 1.21 -19.74
CA ILE A 29 0.32 1.51 -18.82
C ILE A 29 0.33 0.58 -17.58
N TYR A 30 0.74 -0.68 -17.74
CA TYR A 30 0.85 -1.62 -16.63
C TYR A 30 2.01 -1.30 -15.69
N ALA A 31 3.11 -0.71 -16.20
CA ALA A 31 4.22 -0.24 -15.38
C ALA A 31 3.82 1.01 -14.60
N LYS A 32 3.12 1.96 -15.25
CA LYS A 32 2.54 3.14 -14.60
C LYS A 32 1.58 2.73 -13.48
N ARG A 33 0.63 1.82 -13.76
CA ARG A 33 -0.29 1.25 -12.76
C ARG A 33 0.48 0.65 -11.59
N ASP A 34 1.53 -0.11 -11.89
CA ASP A 34 2.30 -0.81 -10.88
C ASP A 34 3.12 0.09 -9.99
N TYR A 35 3.76 1.09 -10.59
CA TYR A 35 4.45 2.14 -9.88
C TYR A 35 3.54 2.77 -8.82
N TYR A 36 2.34 3.19 -9.22
CA TYR A 36 1.48 3.94 -8.33
C TYR A 36 0.76 3.07 -7.29
N TRP A 37 0.42 1.80 -7.55
CA TRP A 37 -0.10 0.96 -6.47
C TRP A 37 1.00 0.60 -5.46
N MET A 38 2.24 0.40 -5.91
CA MET A 38 3.39 0.19 -5.04
C MET A 38 3.69 1.44 -4.22
N LEU A 39 3.67 2.62 -4.84
CA LEU A 39 3.84 3.89 -4.16
C LEU A 39 2.73 4.10 -3.13
N LEU A 40 1.46 3.89 -3.49
CA LEU A 40 0.35 4.00 -2.56
C LEU A 40 0.54 3.09 -1.35
N MET A 41 0.86 1.82 -1.58
CA MET A 41 1.08 0.84 -0.50
C MET A 41 2.27 1.22 0.40
N ARG A 42 3.33 1.76 -0.21
CA ARG A 42 4.53 2.22 0.47
C ARG A 42 4.30 3.47 1.30
N GLU A 43 3.49 4.42 0.83
CA GLU A 43 3.23 5.69 1.51
C GLU A 43 2.17 5.59 2.59
N THR A 44 1.18 4.73 2.39
CA THR A 44 0.07 4.54 3.33
C THR A 44 0.31 3.41 4.32
N ALA A 45 1.34 2.60 4.07
CA ALA A 45 1.55 1.34 4.73
C ALA A 45 0.20 0.63 4.90
N VAL A 46 -0.47 0.22 3.82
CA VAL A 46 -1.69 -0.61 3.85
C VAL A 46 -1.41 -2.05 3.44
N ARG A 47 -2.23 -2.98 3.96
CA ARG A 47 -2.01 -4.40 3.67
C ARG A 47 -2.41 -4.63 2.23
N LEU A 48 -1.78 -5.59 1.56
CA LEU A 48 -2.16 -5.93 0.18
C LEU A 48 -3.65 -6.27 0.05
N GLY A 49 -4.28 -6.78 1.11
CA GLY A 49 -5.72 -7.01 1.12
C GLY A 49 -6.56 -5.75 0.87
N VAL A 50 -6.12 -4.58 1.31
CA VAL A 50 -6.82 -3.31 1.04
C VAL A 50 -6.92 -3.05 -0.46
N LEU A 51 -5.84 -3.33 -1.20
CA LEU A 51 -5.78 -3.12 -2.65
C LEU A 51 -6.43 -4.26 -3.44
N ALA A 52 -6.25 -5.51 -2.99
CA ALA A 52 -6.55 -6.72 -3.75
C ALA A 52 -7.70 -7.56 -3.20
N GLY A 53 -8.39 -7.08 -2.16
CA GLY A 53 -9.47 -7.79 -1.48
C GLY A 53 -9.04 -8.80 -0.42
N PRO A 54 -10.02 -9.44 0.23
CA PRO A 54 -9.79 -10.29 1.38
C PRO A 54 -9.01 -11.56 1.01
N ASP A 55 -8.46 -12.24 2.02
CA ASP A 55 -7.91 -13.58 1.81
C ASP A 55 -9.05 -14.54 1.41
N PRO A 56 -8.88 -15.44 0.41
CA PRO A 56 -9.96 -16.32 -0.04
C PRO A 56 -10.57 -17.19 1.07
N LYS A 57 -9.78 -17.68 2.03
CA LYS A 57 -10.30 -18.47 3.15
C LYS A 57 -11.16 -17.60 4.07
N LYS A 58 -10.73 -16.36 4.30
CA LYS A 58 -11.49 -15.37 5.07
C LYS A 58 -12.77 -14.97 4.33
N ALA A 59 -12.67 -14.72 3.02
CA ALA A 59 -13.81 -14.37 2.18
C ALA A 59 -14.88 -15.45 2.23
N ASN A 60 -14.47 -16.71 2.08
CA ASN A 60 -15.37 -17.86 2.19
C ASN A 60 -15.99 -17.99 3.58
N LYS A 61 -15.18 -17.86 4.65
CA LYS A 61 -15.66 -17.98 6.03
C LYS A 61 -16.70 -16.94 6.41
N TYR A 62 -16.55 -15.71 5.91
CA TYR A 62 -17.37 -14.56 6.31
C TYR A 62 -18.27 -14.03 5.18
N HIS A 63 -18.40 -14.76 4.07
CA HIS A 63 -19.18 -14.38 2.89
C HIS A 63 -18.85 -12.96 2.38
N LEU A 64 -17.57 -12.62 2.35
CA LEU A 64 -17.10 -11.28 1.95
C LEU A 64 -16.91 -11.21 0.43
N PRO A 65 -17.21 -10.08 -0.21
CA PRO A 65 -16.93 -9.88 -1.63
C PRO A 65 -15.42 -9.92 -1.89
N MET A 66 -15.02 -10.56 -2.99
CA MET A 66 -13.62 -10.62 -3.44
C MET A 66 -13.18 -9.32 -4.13
N ARG A 67 -13.40 -8.18 -3.47
CA ARG A 67 -13.11 -6.84 -4.00
C ARG A 67 -12.06 -6.12 -3.16
N GLY A 68 -11.11 -5.50 -3.84
CA GLY A 68 -10.16 -4.56 -3.26
C GLY A 68 -10.69 -3.13 -3.27
N LEU A 69 -9.77 -2.17 -3.45
CA LEU A 69 -10.10 -0.75 -3.53
C LEU A 69 -10.87 -0.46 -4.83
N SER A 70 -12.03 0.18 -4.70
CA SER A 70 -12.86 0.60 -5.84
C SER A 70 -12.49 2.00 -6.35
N VAL A 71 -13.05 2.38 -7.51
CA VAL A 71 -12.94 3.75 -8.03
C VAL A 71 -13.60 4.75 -7.07
N LEU A 72 -14.76 4.39 -6.50
CA LEU A 72 -15.44 5.25 -5.53
C LEU A 72 -14.63 5.40 -4.23
N ASP A 73 -14.04 4.31 -3.71
CA ASP A 73 -13.18 4.39 -2.52
C ASP A 73 -12.00 5.35 -2.73
N ALA A 74 -11.39 5.31 -3.93
CA ALA A 74 -10.26 6.18 -4.27
C ALA A 74 -10.65 7.66 -4.34
N GLU A 75 -11.82 7.99 -4.88
CA GLU A 75 -12.33 9.36 -4.90
C GLU A 75 -12.68 9.87 -3.52
N LEU A 76 -13.44 9.09 -2.73
CA LEU A 76 -13.74 9.44 -1.35
C LEU A 76 -12.45 9.62 -0.53
N SER A 77 -11.42 8.82 -0.80
CA SER A 77 -10.12 8.97 -0.14
C SER A 77 -9.49 10.34 -0.40
N LEU A 78 -9.61 10.86 -1.62
CA LEU A 78 -9.08 12.17 -2.00
C LEU A 78 -9.86 13.31 -1.35
N ASP A 79 -11.18 13.18 -1.24
CA ASP A 79 -12.05 14.19 -0.63
C ASP A 79 -11.85 14.26 0.89
N GLU A 80 -11.71 13.10 1.54
CA GLU A 80 -11.61 13.00 2.99
C GLU A 80 -10.17 13.25 3.52
N GLY A 81 -9.15 13.10 2.68
CA GLY A 81 -7.74 13.18 3.09
C GLY A 81 -7.24 11.97 3.88
N TYR A 82 -8.03 10.91 3.97
CA TYR A 82 -7.67 9.61 4.54
C TYR A 82 -8.09 8.50 3.58
N LEU A 83 -7.33 7.41 3.54
CA LEU A 83 -7.68 6.26 2.71
C LEU A 83 -8.97 5.61 3.20
N VAL A 84 -10.01 5.67 2.37
CA VAL A 84 -11.28 4.98 2.52
C VAL A 84 -11.14 3.58 1.94
N PHE A 85 -11.48 2.56 2.73
CA PHE A 85 -11.46 1.17 2.29
C PHE A 85 -12.36 0.29 3.16
N ASP A 86 -12.78 -0.85 2.61
CA ASP A 86 -13.54 -1.85 3.34
C ASP A 86 -12.68 -2.50 4.44
N SER A 87 -13.09 -2.38 5.71
CA SER A 87 -12.33 -2.96 6.82
C SER A 87 -12.29 -4.48 6.77
N ALA A 88 -13.21 -5.14 6.04
CA ALA A 88 -13.16 -6.56 5.75
C ALA A 88 -11.85 -7.00 5.08
N ASN A 89 -11.15 -6.07 4.42
CA ASN A 89 -9.88 -6.30 3.75
C ASN A 89 -8.65 -6.27 4.68
N THR A 90 -8.83 -6.01 5.99
CA THR A 90 -7.76 -6.03 7.00
C THR A 90 -7.85 -7.24 7.94
N LYS A 91 -6.74 -7.59 8.63
CA LYS A 91 -6.76 -8.62 9.69
C LYS A 91 -7.56 -8.07 10.87
N GLY A 92 -8.55 -8.83 11.35
CA GLY A 92 -9.39 -8.42 12.48
C GLY A 92 -10.44 -7.35 12.17
N GLN A 93 -10.66 -7.00 10.89
CA GLN A 93 -11.71 -6.06 10.45
C GLN A 93 -11.64 -4.65 11.06
N LYS A 94 -10.46 -4.23 11.53
CA LYS A 94 -10.29 -2.93 12.16
C LYS A 94 -10.16 -1.83 11.10
N LYS A 95 -10.94 -0.76 11.28
CA LYS A 95 -10.72 0.52 10.60
C LYS A 95 -9.51 1.19 11.26
N HIS A 96 -8.49 1.49 10.48
CA HIS A 96 -7.39 2.35 10.91
C HIS A 96 -7.48 3.62 10.06
N PRO A 97 -7.52 4.83 10.65
CA PRO A 97 -7.39 6.04 9.87
C PRO A 97 -6.01 6.05 9.24
N VAL A 98 -5.94 6.00 7.92
CA VAL A 98 -4.68 6.02 7.17
C VAL A 98 -4.63 7.34 6.42
N SER A 99 -3.95 8.34 6.99
CA SER A 99 -3.84 9.67 6.38
C SER A 99 -3.11 9.59 5.04
N LEU A 100 -3.57 10.38 4.07
CA LEU A 100 -2.87 10.52 2.81
C LEU A 100 -1.83 11.64 2.94
N ASN A 101 -0.56 11.31 2.69
CA ASN A 101 0.47 12.31 2.44
C ASN A 101 0.41 12.77 0.97
N ARG A 102 1.29 13.72 0.60
CA ARG A 102 1.36 14.25 -0.77
C ARG A 102 1.57 13.14 -1.81
N SER A 103 2.51 12.23 -1.56
CA SER A 103 2.86 11.13 -2.47
C SER A 103 1.72 10.11 -2.61
N ALA A 104 1.02 9.78 -1.52
CA ALA A 104 -0.15 8.89 -1.54
C ALA A 104 -1.33 9.52 -2.29
N THR A 105 -1.53 10.83 -2.12
CA THR A 105 -2.54 11.61 -2.84
C THR A 105 -2.25 11.62 -4.34
N GLU A 106 -1.01 11.87 -4.73
CA GLU A 106 -0.57 11.78 -6.13
C GLU A 106 -0.79 10.37 -6.69
N ALA A 107 -0.41 9.34 -5.92
CA ALA A 107 -0.59 7.96 -6.35
C ALA A 107 -2.06 7.62 -6.62
N LEU A 108 -3.00 8.05 -5.76
CA LEU A 108 -4.43 7.85 -6.00
C LEU A 108 -4.93 8.58 -7.24
N ARG A 109 -4.51 9.84 -7.44
CA ARG A 109 -4.89 10.63 -8.63
C ARG A 109 -4.42 9.97 -9.92
N GLU A 110 -3.17 9.51 -9.95
CA GLU A 110 -2.61 8.83 -11.11
C GLU A 110 -3.25 7.45 -11.33
N LEU A 111 -3.55 6.70 -10.28
CA LEU A 111 -4.29 5.44 -10.40
C LEU A 111 -5.69 5.65 -10.99
N LEU A 112 -6.41 6.70 -10.60
CA LEU A 112 -7.70 7.06 -11.20
C LEU A 112 -7.54 7.44 -12.68
N ARG A 113 -6.49 8.18 -13.03
CA ARG A 113 -6.19 8.54 -14.43
C ARG A 113 -5.89 7.29 -15.27
N ILE A 114 -5.05 6.40 -14.75
CA ILE A 114 -4.68 5.13 -15.39
C ILE A 114 -5.89 4.21 -15.52
N HIS A 115 -6.77 4.15 -14.51
CA HIS A 115 -8.01 3.40 -14.61
C HIS A 115 -8.87 3.90 -15.78
N ARG A 116 -9.05 5.22 -15.92
CA ARG A 116 -9.80 5.81 -17.04
C ARG A 116 -9.18 5.44 -18.39
N GLU A 117 -7.86 5.56 -18.52
CA GLU A 117 -7.12 5.21 -19.74
C GLU A 117 -7.25 3.71 -20.07
N MET A 118 -7.15 2.82 -19.06
CA MET A 118 -7.30 1.37 -19.23
C MET A 118 -8.73 0.92 -19.54
N SER A 119 -9.73 1.76 -19.24
CA SER A 119 -11.15 1.46 -19.42
C SER A 119 -11.83 2.35 -20.47
N GLU A 120 -11.02 3.04 -21.29
CA GLU A 120 -11.54 3.85 -22.37
C GLU A 120 -12.36 3.01 -23.36
N GLY A 121 -13.53 3.54 -23.74
CA GLY A 121 -14.48 2.86 -24.62
C GLY A 121 -15.17 1.66 -23.98
N TRP A 122 -15.10 1.50 -22.65
CA TRP A 122 -15.71 0.38 -21.96
C TRP A 122 -17.01 0.79 -21.27
N ASP A 123 -18.09 0.10 -21.61
CA ASP A 123 -19.37 0.27 -20.93
C ASP A 123 -19.37 -0.52 -19.62
N TRP A 124 -19.63 0.17 -18.52
CA TRP A 124 -19.54 -0.40 -17.19
C TRP A 124 -20.93 -0.72 -16.66
N ASP A 125 -21.33 -1.98 -16.76
CA ASP A 125 -22.57 -2.48 -16.15
C ASP A 125 -22.52 -2.50 -14.60
N THR A 126 -21.32 -2.39 -14.04
CA THR A 126 -21.07 -2.43 -12.60
C THR A 126 -21.12 -1.02 -11.98
N PRO A 127 -21.72 -0.82 -10.79
CA PRO A 127 -21.67 0.45 -10.07
C PRO A 127 -20.25 0.86 -9.66
N ARG A 128 -20.00 2.16 -9.48
CA ARG A 128 -18.65 2.70 -9.19
C ARG A 128 -18.03 2.17 -7.88
N GLU A 129 -18.85 1.80 -6.91
CA GLU A 129 -18.45 1.17 -5.63
C GLU A 129 -17.92 -0.27 -5.78
N GLU A 130 -18.23 -0.90 -6.90
CA GLU A 130 -17.79 -2.26 -7.24
C GLU A 130 -16.75 -2.27 -8.37
N ARG A 131 -16.61 -1.16 -9.11
CA ARG A 131 -15.58 -1.01 -10.15
C ARG A 131 -14.19 -1.07 -9.51
N PRO A 132 -13.34 -2.04 -9.87
CA PRO A 132 -12.01 -2.16 -9.29
C PRO A 132 -11.10 -1.03 -9.76
N LEU A 133 -10.38 -0.40 -8.83
CA LEU A 133 -9.38 0.62 -9.18
C LEU A 133 -8.25 0.02 -10.03
N PHE A 134 -7.86 -1.23 -9.72
CA PHE A 134 -6.75 -1.92 -10.36
C PHE A 134 -7.25 -2.96 -11.36
N LEU A 135 -7.10 -2.65 -12.66
CA LEU A 135 -7.51 -3.53 -13.76
C LEU A 135 -6.36 -4.46 -14.17
N SER A 136 -6.66 -5.76 -14.33
CA SER A 136 -5.76 -6.76 -14.90
C SER A 136 -5.69 -6.67 -16.43
N ARG A 137 -4.89 -7.53 -17.06
CA ARG A 137 -4.83 -7.62 -18.54
C ARG A 137 -6.18 -7.99 -19.16
N ASN A 138 -6.95 -8.84 -18.48
CA ASN A 138 -8.29 -9.24 -18.92
C ASN A 138 -9.36 -8.25 -18.44
N ARG A 139 -8.92 -7.05 -18.03
CA ARG A 139 -9.74 -5.96 -17.52
C ARG A 139 -10.58 -6.27 -16.27
N GLN A 140 -10.35 -7.43 -15.65
CA GLN A 140 -10.93 -7.81 -14.36
C GLN A 140 -10.16 -7.22 -13.19
N HIS A 141 -10.73 -7.24 -11.99
CA HIS A 141 -10.04 -6.92 -10.74
C HIS A 141 -8.70 -7.67 -10.60
N MET A 142 -7.63 -6.96 -10.23
CA MET A 142 -6.34 -7.59 -9.95
C MET A 142 -6.39 -8.43 -8.68
N SER A 143 -6.21 -9.75 -8.84
CA SER A 143 -6.12 -10.66 -7.69
C SER A 143 -4.85 -10.44 -6.87
N ARG A 144 -4.88 -10.83 -5.59
CA ARG A 144 -3.70 -10.84 -4.71
C ARG A 144 -2.48 -11.53 -5.34
N ARG A 145 -2.70 -12.67 -6.03
CA ARG A 145 -1.66 -13.40 -6.74
C ARG A 145 -1.07 -12.56 -7.89
N SER A 146 -1.92 -11.79 -8.59
CA SER A 146 -1.47 -10.89 -9.66
C SER A 146 -0.56 -9.79 -9.13
N PHE A 147 -0.93 -9.14 -8.01
CA PHE A 147 -0.06 -8.14 -7.37
C PHE A 147 1.28 -8.73 -6.94
N GLN A 148 1.27 -9.90 -6.29
CA GLN A 148 2.50 -10.58 -5.88
C GLN A 148 3.37 -10.95 -7.08
N HIS A 149 2.77 -11.46 -8.15
CA HIS A 149 3.48 -11.82 -9.37
C HIS A 149 4.08 -10.59 -10.05
N ARG A 150 3.33 -9.50 -10.21
CA ARG A 150 3.83 -8.24 -10.78
C ARG A 150 4.97 -7.67 -9.96
N PHE A 151 4.88 -7.70 -8.63
CA PHE A 151 5.97 -7.27 -7.75
C PHE A 151 7.25 -8.08 -7.96
N LYS A 152 7.15 -9.41 -8.06
CA LYS A 152 8.31 -10.28 -8.34
C LYS A 152 8.93 -10.01 -9.70
N LEU A 153 8.11 -9.77 -10.73
CA LEU A 153 8.62 -9.38 -12.05
C LEU A 153 9.43 -8.10 -11.98
N TRP A 154 8.97 -7.11 -11.20
CA TRP A 154 9.72 -5.87 -11.01
C TRP A 154 10.99 -6.05 -10.19
N CYS A 155 11.00 -6.92 -9.17
CA CYS A 155 12.22 -7.24 -8.44
C CYS A 155 13.29 -7.82 -9.38
N ARG A 156 12.90 -8.77 -10.25
CA ARG A 156 13.80 -9.36 -11.26
C ARG A 156 14.27 -8.34 -12.27
N ALA A 157 13.36 -7.52 -12.80
CA ALA A 157 13.70 -6.50 -13.80
C ALA A 157 14.63 -5.42 -13.25
N ALA A 158 14.54 -5.13 -11.95
CA ALA A 158 15.42 -4.20 -11.25
C ALA A 158 16.64 -4.89 -10.62
N GLU A 159 16.86 -6.19 -10.84
CA GLU A 159 18.01 -6.92 -10.28
C GLU A 159 18.16 -6.76 -8.75
N VAL A 160 17.03 -6.63 -8.04
CA VAL A 160 16.97 -6.58 -6.57
C VAL A 160 16.46 -7.91 -6.00
N PRO A 161 16.72 -8.22 -4.72
CA PRO A 161 16.23 -9.45 -4.11
C PRO A 161 14.72 -9.67 -4.30
N GLU A 162 14.32 -10.92 -4.58
CA GLU A 162 12.90 -11.23 -4.73
C GLU A 162 12.15 -11.05 -3.41
N GLY A 163 11.30 -10.02 -3.35
CA GLY A 163 10.46 -9.75 -2.19
C GLY A 163 8.97 -10.07 -2.42
N THR A 164 8.16 -9.59 -1.47
CA THR A 164 6.70 -9.52 -1.61
C THR A 164 6.24 -8.08 -1.43
N PRO A 165 5.02 -7.71 -1.86
CA PRO A 165 4.50 -6.35 -1.63
C PRO A 165 4.56 -5.91 -0.15
N HIS A 166 4.53 -6.85 0.79
CA HIS A 166 4.65 -6.54 2.22
C HIS A 166 6.00 -5.92 2.60
N TRP A 167 7.05 -6.17 1.82
CA TRP A 167 8.37 -5.58 2.06
C TRP A 167 8.34 -4.06 1.95
N LEU A 168 7.55 -3.48 1.05
CA LEU A 168 7.37 -2.01 0.95
C LEU A 168 6.87 -1.42 2.27
N ARG A 169 5.98 -2.13 2.95
CA ARG A 169 5.42 -1.75 4.25
C ARG A 169 6.50 -1.77 5.35
N HIS A 170 7.42 -2.72 5.29
CA HIS A 170 8.54 -2.82 6.23
C HIS A 170 9.66 -1.83 5.92
N CYS A 171 9.93 -1.54 4.64
CA CYS A 171 10.87 -0.51 4.22
C CYS A 171 10.43 0.85 4.77
N TRP A 172 9.12 1.17 4.67
CA TRP A 172 8.55 2.36 5.31
C TRP A 172 8.81 2.39 6.83
N ALA A 173 8.53 1.29 7.53
CA ALA A 173 8.70 1.19 8.97
C ALA A 173 10.16 1.38 9.40
N LYS A 174 11.09 0.71 8.72
CA LYS A 174 12.53 0.82 8.95
C LYS A 174 12.99 2.26 8.81
N ARG A 175 12.68 2.89 7.68
CA ARG A 175 13.06 4.28 7.38
C ARG A 175 12.49 5.28 8.37
N TYR A 176 11.23 5.08 8.80
CA TYR A 176 10.65 5.93 9.82
C TYR A 176 11.42 5.82 11.13
N LEU A 177 11.73 4.59 11.58
CA LEU A 177 12.51 4.40 12.82
C LEU A 177 13.93 4.98 12.71
N GLU A 178 14.56 4.87 11.55
CA GLU A 178 15.92 5.41 11.32
C GLU A 178 15.95 6.95 11.32
N ARG A 179 14.86 7.60 10.92
CA ARG A 179 14.76 9.08 10.82
C ARG A 179 14.10 9.73 12.02
N ALA A 180 13.30 8.98 12.76
CA ALA A 180 12.55 9.53 13.87
C ALA A 180 13.50 9.93 15.01
N THR A 181 13.47 11.20 15.35
CA THR A 181 14.21 11.78 16.47
C THR A 181 13.44 11.68 17.79
N SER A 182 12.17 11.27 17.72
CA SER A 182 11.26 11.20 18.86
C SER A 182 11.33 9.85 19.59
N PRO A 183 11.34 9.82 20.95
CA PRO A 183 11.33 8.57 21.73
C PRO A 183 10.13 7.65 21.46
N ASP A 184 9.01 8.20 20.98
CA ASP A 184 7.79 7.47 20.65
C ASP A 184 7.75 6.89 19.21
N ALA A 185 8.88 6.93 18.48
CA ALA A 185 8.96 6.48 17.10
C ALA A 185 8.39 5.06 16.90
N LEU A 186 8.74 4.14 17.79
CA LEU A 186 8.25 2.77 17.73
C LEU A 186 6.72 2.71 17.83
N ARG A 187 6.10 3.46 18.75
CA ARG A 187 4.64 3.51 18.92
C ARG A 187 3.94 4.07 17.69
N ARG A 188 4.54 5.07 17.03
CA ARG A 188 4.00 5.69 15.82
C ARG A 188 4.05 4.73 14.62
N VAL A 189 5.16 4.02 14.42
CA VAL A 189 5.24 2.94 13.41
C VAL A 189 4.20 1.87 13.67
N GLN A 190 4.13 1.42 14.91
CA GLN A 190 3.22 0.39 15.36
C GLN A 190 1.75 0.71 15.05
N ALA A 191 1.37 1.98 15.22
CA ALA A 191 0.03 2.43 14.91
C ALA A 191 -0.23 2.60 13.40
N VAL A 192 0.73 3.12 12.63
CA VAL A 192 0.63 3.18 11.16
C VAL A 192 0.56 1.77 10.55
N LEU A 193 1.33 0.82 11.09
CA LEU A 193 1.33 -0.56 10.62
C LEU A 193 0.09 -1.36 11.04
N GLY A 194 -0.72 -0.88 11.99
CA GLY A 194 -1.99 -1.51 12.38
C GLY A 194 -1.83 -2.97 12.83
N HIS A 195 -0.79 -3.25 13.62
CA HIS A 195 -0.31 -4.54 14.13
C HIS A 195 -1.01 -5.84 13.69
N SER A 196 -0.22 -6.67 13.00
CA SER A 196 -0.30 -8.11 13.21
C SER A 196 1.09 -8.71 13.10
N ASP A 197 1.65 -9.03 14.26
CA ASP A 197 2.91 -9.74 14.54
C ASP A 197 4.24 -9.01 14.32
N ILE A 198 4.73 -8.35 15.38
CA ILE A 198 6.09 -8.56 15.89
C ILE A 198 5.94 -8.80 17.39
N LYS A 199 6.35 -9.98 17.87
CA LYS A 199 6.42 -10.31 19.30
C LYS A 199 7.33 -9.31 20.00
N THR A 200 6.78 -8.40 20.79
CA THR A 200 7.26 -8.04 22.14
C THR A 200 6.30 -7.06 22.81
N THR A 201 5.97 -7.38 24.05
CA THR A 201 5.01 -6.73 24.93
C THR A 201 5.58 -5.40 25.43
N ALA A 202 4.95 -4.26 25.12
CA ALA A 202 4.96 -3.07 25.96
C ALA A 202 4.01 -1.97 25.44
N ILE A 203 2.99 -1.67 26.27
CA ILE A 203 2.27 -0.38 26.38
C ILE A 203 1.38 0.00 25.19
N TYR A 204 0.09 -0.33 25.32
CA TYR A 204 -0.98 0.12 24.45
C TYR A 204 -1.54 1.48 24.89
N THR A 205 -1.28 2.53 24.12
CA THR A 205 -2.09 3.76 24.09
C THR A 205 -2.30 4.10 22.62
N ARG A 206 -3.56 4.27 22.18
CA ARG A 206 -3.88 4.61 20.79
C ARG A 206 -3.29 5.99 20.48
N PRO A 207 -2.37 6.12 19.51
CA PRO A 207 -1.94 7.44 19.10
C PRO A 207 -3.07 8.17 18.37
N ASP A 208 -3.11 9.49 18.56
CA ASP A 208 -4.06 10.38 17.92
C ASP A 208 -3.81 10.51 16.39
N LYS A 209 -4.80 11.07 15.67
CA LYS A 209 -4.75 11.21 14.19
C LYS A 209 -3.61 12.13 13.72
N GLU A 210 -3.27 13.14 14.50
CA GLU A 210 -2.26 14.15 14.15
C GLU A 210 -0.84 13.58 14.27
N SER A 211 -0.63 12.75 15.29
CA SER A 211 0.57 11.97 15.54
C SER A 211 0.86 10.98 14.40
N LEU A 212 -0.18 10.32 13.87
CA LEU A 212 -0.07 9.45 12.69
C LEU A 212 0.26 10.24 11.42
N ALA A 213 -0.37 11.39 11.19
CA ALA A 213 -0.08 12.24 10.05
C ALA A 213 1.36 12.80 10.10
N SER A 214 1.86 13.19 11.28
CA SER A 214 3.27 13.57 11.47
C SER A 214 4.20 12.41 11.12
N ALA A 215 3.89 11.21 11.59
CA ALA A 215 4.71 10.03 11.33
C ALA A 215 4.79 9.71 9.82
N MET A 216 3.66 9.80 9.12
CA MET A 216 3.61 9.66 7.66
C MET A 216 4.49 10.71 6.95
N ARG A 217 4.47 11.97 7.40
CA ARG A 217 5.29 13.04 6.82
C ARG A 217 6.79 12.82 7.04
N GLU A 218 7.20 12.47 8.25
CA GLU A 218 8.59 12.16 8.60
C GLU A 218 9.15 10.96 7.82
N ALA A 219 8.32 9.94 7.55
CA ALA A 219 8.70 8.77 6.76
C ALA A 219 8.82 9.07 5.25
N SER A 220 8.11 10.10 4.76
CA SER A 220 8.03 10.43 3.34
C SER A 220 9.39 10.92 2.84
N THR A 221 9.92 10.30 1.79
CA THR A 221 10.97 10.92 0.99
C THR A 221 10.28 11.54 -0.19
N CYS A 222 10.47 12.84 -0.41
CA CYS A 222 10.27 13.35 -1.75
C CYS A 222 11.29 12.63 -2.65
N PHE A 223 10.78 11.80 -3.57
CA PHE A 223 11.52 11.44 -4.76
C PHE A 223 11.53 12.71 -5.64
N HIS A 224 12.39 13.67 -5.30
CA HIS A 224 12.75 14.74 -6.22
C HIS A 224 13.74 14.18 -7.24
#